data_AF-A0A7C7L814-F1
#
_entry.id   AF-A0A7C7L814-F1
#
_cell.length_a   1.000
_cell.length_b   1.000
_cell.length_c   1.000
_cell.angle_alpha   90.00
_cell.angle_beta   90.00
_cell.angle_gamma   90.00
#
_symmetry.space_group_name_H-M   'P 1'
#
loop_
_entity.id
_entity.type
_entity.pdbx_description
1 polymer ?
#
loop_
_entity_poly.entity_id
_entity_poly.type
_entity_poly.pdbx_seq_one_letter_code
_entity_poly.pdbx_strand_id
1 'polypeptide(L)'
;MIGYSTAIGLSEFGDDSIDHSPIIGWAYDGNPIYGPYGFANANGTGPVVRMETSYRIRNITDRHTLPDGTVLSQNEWGPPINNTYPLGAYNEDYEYVANLGHLNEYNGRMCVTPEYPQGTFAYFSTRDAAGIAEYPYLVGPNYYGVLETANTGMGGGHLPPPPSATDYAPFELGLSQSTTGGNSQLAIAGAPSNTTVRIAYSLAGMDGINTPYGVAALSMPVALLPPMQSNAQGMATMSVNITPNLSGVTVYMQAVSNPGSATGMLSLPERVTIL
;
A
#
# COMPACT_ATOMS: atom_id res chain seq x y z
N MET A 1 -13.61 -3.00 2.61
CA MET A 1 -12.57 -2.44 1.73
C MET A 1 -12.67 -0.94 1.87
N ILE A 2 -11.67 -0.29 2.49
CA ILE A 2 -11.64 1.18 2.60
C ILE A 2 -11.43 1.68 1.17
N GLY A 3 -12.38 2.47 0.66
CA GLY A 3 -12.32 3.00 -0.70
C GLY A 3 -11.04 3.78 -0.92
N TYR A 4 -10.43 3.57 -2.07
CA TYR A 4 -9.22 4.26 -2.52
C TYR A 4 -9.55 5.75 -2.74
N SER A 5 -9.62 6.51 -1.66
CA SER A 5 -9.95 7.94 -1.71
C SER A 5 -8.77 8.72 -2.30
N THR A 6 -9.06 9.82 -3.00
CA THR A 6 -8.05 10.71 -3.60
C THR A 6 -7.00 11.19 -2.59
N ALA A 7 -7.38 11.37 -1.33
CA ALA A 7 -6.46 11.72 -0.25
C ALA A 7 -5.45 10.59 0.03
N ILE A 8 -5.92 9.34 0.15
CA ILE A 8 -5.05 8.16 0.40
C ILE A 8 -4.17 7.87 -0.83
N GLY A 9 -4.73 7.95 -2.04
CA GLY A 9 -3.98 7.70 -3.28
C GLY A 9 -2.79 8.64 -3.46
N LEU A 10 -2.97 9.93 -3.17
CA LEU A 10 -1.87 10.92 -3.26
C LEU A 10 -0.90 10.86 -2.06
N SER A 11 -1.39 10.72 -0.83
CA SER A 11 -0.53 10.81 0.37
C SER A 11 0.20 9.52 0.71
N GLU A 12 -0.37 8.35 0.39
CA GLU A 12 0.21 7.04 0.73
C GLU A 12 0.85 6.36 -0.47
N PHE A 13 0.32 6.58 -1.68
CA PHE A 13 0.74 5.86 -2.89
C PHE A 13 1.35 6.75 -3.98
N GLY A 14 1.34 8.07 -3.82
CA GLY A 14 1.96 8.99 -4.78
C GLY A 14 1.28 9.02 -6.16
N ASP A 15 -0.02 8.73 -6.24
CA ASP A 15 -0.79 8.77 -7.49
C ASP A 15 -1.02 10.20 -7.99
N ASP A 16 0.03 10.79 -8.57
CA ASP A 16 0.13 12.20 -8.93
C ASP A 16 -0.24 12.53 -10.38
N SER A 17 -0.67 11.54 -11.17
CA SER A 17 -0.95 11.62 -12.62
C SER A 17 0.26 11.87 -13.52
N ILE A 18 1.46 11.95 -12.95
CA ILE A 18 2.72 12.17 -13.66
C ILE A 18 3.39 10.82 -13.89
N ASP A 19 3.46 10.01 -12.85
CA ASP A 19 4.07 8.68 -12.89
C ASP A 19 3.03 7.56 -13.01
N HIS A 20 3.47 6.41 -13.51
CA HIS A 20 2.66 5.20 -13.50
C HIS A 20 2.32 4.84 -12.05
N SER A 21 1.05 4.55 -11.76
CA SER A 21 0.62 4.18 -10.41
C SER A 21 1.45 3.01 -9.87
N PRO A 22 1.73 2.95 -8.56
CA PRO A 22 2.33 1.76 -7.97
C PRO A 22 1.32 0.61 -7.89
N ILE A 23 1.84 -0.58 -7.59
CA ILE A 23 1.00 -1.73 -7.23
C ILE A 23 0.37 -1.47 -5.85
N ILE A 24 -0.95 -1.59 -5.77
CA ILE A 24 -1.75 -1.36 -4.56
C ILE A 24 -2.25 -2.67 -3.95
N GLY A 25 -2.14 -3.77 -4.70
CA GLY A 25 -2.55 -5.08 -4.26
C GLY A 25 -2.35 -6.14 -5.33
N TRP A 26 -2.72 -7.36 -4.98
CA TRP A 26 -2.66 -8.52 -5.86
C TRP A 26 -4.03 -9.20 -5.89
N ALA A 27 -4.51 -9.51 -7.09
CA ALA A 27 -5.74 -10.23 -7.30
C ALA A 27 -5.56 -11.73 -6.99
N TYR A 28 -6.67 -12.44 -6.75
CA TYR A 28 -6.62 -13.85 -6.34
C TYR A 28 -6.15 -14.81 -7.44
N ASP A 29 -6.14 -14.35 -8.69
CA ASP A 29 -5.55 -15.01 -9.85
C ASP A 29 -4.06 -14.68 -10.04
N GLY A 30 -3.45 -13.97 -9.08
CA GLY A 30 -2.03 -13.67 -9.07
C GLY A 30 -1.60 -12.51 -9.97
N ASN A 31 -2.53 -11.72 -10.51
CA ASN A 31 -2.18 -10.52 -11.29
C ASN A 31 -2.12 -9.25 -10.41
N PRO A 32 -1.22 -8.30 -10.71
CA PRO A 32 -1.11 -7.06 -9.95
C PRO A 32 -2.35 -6.17 -10.15
N ILE A 33 -2.69 -5.44 -9.10
CA ILE A 33 -3.70 -4.37 -9.11
C ILE A 33 -2.94 -3.06 -8.91
N TYR A 34 -3.08 -2.17 -9.87
CA TYR A 34 -2.49 -0.84 -9.86
C TYR A 34 -3.52 0.22 -9.43
N GLY A 35 -3.02 1.40 -9.06
CA GLY A 35 -3.81 2.62 -9.00
C GLY A 35 -4.41 3.01 -10.37
N PRO A 36 -4.99 4.21 -10.49
CA PRO A 36 -5.76 4.64 -11.65
C PRO A 36 -4.93 5.08 -12.85
N TYR A 37 -3.61 5.16 -12.76
CA TYR A 37 -2.75 5.69 -13.81
C TYR A 37 -1.82 4.65 -14.41
N GLY A 38 -1.67 4.72 -15.73
CA GLY A 38 -0.65 3.95 -16.44
C GLY A 38 -0.34 4.54 -17.81
N PHE A 39 0.53 3.89 -18.58
CA PHE A 39 0.94 4.38 -19.90
C PHE A 39 -0.22 4.37 -20.90
N ALA A 40 -0.37 5.39 -21.75
CA ALA A 40 -1.40 5.43 -22.77
C ALA A 40 -1.38 4.16 -23.66
N ASN A 41 -0.20 3.74 -24.10
CA ASN A 41 -0.03 2.56 -24.93
C ASN A 41 0.33 1.33 -24.08
N ALA A 42 -0.30 0.19 -24.41
CA ALA A 42 -0.05 -1.08 -23.72
C ALA A 42 1.41 -1.58 -23.79
N ASN A 43 2.21 -1.12 -24.77
CA ASN A 43 3.62 -1.46 -24.88
C ASN A 43 4.54 -0.65 -23.94
N GLY A 44 3.99 0.14 -23.02
CA GLY A 44 4.74 0.93 -22.05
C GLY A 44 5.26 2.26 -22.58
N THR A 45 4.71 2.73 -23.71
CA THR A 45 5.08 4.02 -24.31
C THR A 45 3.95 5.04 -24.23
N GLY A 46 4.26 6.31 -24.53
CA GLY A 46 3.30 7.40 -24.47
C GLY A 46 3.21 8.04 -23.08
N PRO A 47 2.37 9.07 -22.92
CA PRO A 47 2.18 9.73 -21.63
C PRO A 47 1.47 8.81 -20.63
N VAL A 48 1.60 9.13 -19.35
CA VAL A 48 0.75 8.56 -18.30
C VAL A 48 -0.65 9.15 -18.43
N VAL A 49 -1.67 8.28 -18.38
CA VAL A 49 -3.08 8.64 -18.49
C VAL A 49 -3.89 7.89 -17.44
N ARG A 50 -5.07 8.42 -17.13
CA ARG A 50 -6.07 7.74 -16.29
C ARG A 50 -6.62 6.54 -17.07
N MET A 51 -6.55 5.36 -16.46
CA MET A 51 -7.14 4.14 -17.01
C MET A 51 -8.66 4.19 -16.82
N GLU A 52 -9.37 4.29 -17.93
CA GLU A 52 -10.82 4.39 -17.95
C GLU A 52 -11.46 3.01 -18.07
N THR A 53 -12.46 2.76 -17.24
CA THR A 53 -13.31 1.56 -17.33
C THR A 53 -14.02 1.51 -18.69
N SER A 54 -14.27 0.30 -19.17
CA SER A 54 -15.13 0.08 -20.33
C SER A 54 -16.56 -0.29 -19.93
N TYR A 55 -16.93 -0.05 -18.67
CA TYR A 55 -18.30 -0.23 -18.18
C TYR A 55 -19.07 1.09 -18.21
N ARG A 56 -20.36 1.01 -18.49
CA ARG A 56 -21.30 2.14 -18.35
C ARG A 56 -22.62 1.70 -17.75
N ILE A 57 -23.36 2.65 -17.20
CA ILE A 57 -24.72 2.43 -16.73
C ILE A 57 -25.62 2.10 -17.93
N ARG A 58 -26.41 1.03 -17.81
CA ARG A 58 -27.40 0.57 -18.79
C ARG A 58 -28.62 1.49 -18.81
N ASN A 59 -29.23 1.59 -19.98
CA ASN A 59 -30.54 2.22 -20.14
C ASN A 59 -31.65 1.18 -19.97
N ILE A 60 -32.04 0.90 -18.73
CA ILE A 60 -33.04 -0.12 -18.36
C ILE A 60 -34.14 0.46 -17.48
N THR A 61 -35.32 -0.16 -17.51
CA THR A 61 -36.48 0.21 -16.68
C THR A 61 -36.72 -0.75 -15.51
N ASP A 62 -36.12 -1.93 -15.55
CA ASP A 62 -36.12 -2.92 -14.48
C ASP A 62 -34.81 -3.74 -14.49
N ARG A 63 -34.60 -4.52 -13.43
CA ARG A 63 -33.42 -5.38 -13.24
C ARG A 63 -33.74 -6.86 -13.47
N HIS A 64 -34.56 -7.15 -14.48
CA HIS A 64 -34.99 -8.52 -14.78
C HIS A 64 -34.14 -9.19 -15.86
N THR A 65 -33.14 -8.48 -16.39
CA THR A 65 -32.25 -9.01 -17.42
C THR A 65 -30.79 -8.70 -17.11
N LEU A 66 -29.91 -9.62 -17.44
CA LEU A 66 -28.46 -9.39 -17.42
C LEU A 66 -28.01 -8.61 -18.68
N PRO A 67 -26.79 -8.04 -18.68
CA PRO A 67 -26.27 -7.29 -19.83
C PRO A 67 -26.18 -8.11 -21.13
N ASP A 68 -26.04 -9.43 -21.03
CA ASP A 68 -26.00 -10.35 -22.18
C ASP A 68 -27.39 -10.70 -22.74
N GLY A 69 -28.46 -10.16 -22.16
CA GLY A 69 -29.84 -10.43 -22.54
C GLY A 69 -30.48 -11.62 -21.83
N THR A 70 -29.78 -12.30 -20.93
CA THR A 70 -30.35 -13.38 -20.11
C THR A 70 -31.51 -12.84 -19.26
N VAL A 71 -32.68 -13.46 -19.37
CA VAL A 71 -33.86 -13.12 -18.56
C VAL A 71 -33.78 -13.86 -17.23
N LEU A 72 -33.81 -13.11 -16.14
CA LEU A 72 -33.72 -13.62 -14.78
C LEU A 72 -35.07 -14.14 -14.29
N SER A 73 -35.02 -15.18 -13.45
CA SER A 73 -36.19 -15.65 -12.73
C SER A 73 -36.60 -14.66 -11.64
N GLN A 74 -37.88 -14.68 -11.21
CA GLN A 74 -38.42 -13.68 -10.29
C GLN A 74 -37.68 -13.59 -8.95
N ASN A 75 -37.10 -14.70 -8.48
CA ASN A 75 -36.29 -14.77 -7.25
C ASN A 75 -34.86 -14.21 -7.42
N GLU A 76 -34.45 -13.87 -8.64
CA GLU A 76 -33.15 -13.27 -8.97
C GLU A 76 -33.26 -11.79 -9.33
N TRP A 77 -34.48 -11.24 -9.38
CA TRP A 77 -34.68 -9.84 -9.71
C TRP A 77 -34.04 -8.93 -8.67
N GLY A 78 -33.27 -7.95 -9.17
CA GLY A 78 -32.86 -6.81 -8.36
C GLY A 78 -34.08 -5.96 -7.94
N PRO A 79 -33.92 -5.07 -6.95
CA PRO A 79 -35.02 -4.22 -6.51
C PRO A 79 -35.51 -3.29 -7.64
N PRO A 80 -36.79 -2.88 -7.63
CA PRO A 80 -37.32 -1.93 -8.61
C PRO A 80 -36.53 -0.63 -8.64
N ILE A 81 -36.31 -0.09 -9.83
CA ILE A 81 -35.60 1.18 -10.02
C ILE A 81 -36.47 2.33 -9.50
N ASN A 82 -35.96 3.07 -8.51
CA ASN A 82 -36.63 4.23 -7.91
C ASN A 82 -35.61 5.10 -7.15
N ASN A 83 -36.06 6.13 -6.46
CA ASN A 83 -35.19 7.04 -5.70
C ASN A 83 -34.43 6.36 -4.54
N THR A 84 -34.92 5.22 -4.04
CA THR A 84 -34.25 4.42 -3.00
C THR A 84 -33.22 3.47 -3.59
N TYR A 85 -33.49 2.91 -4.78
CA TYR A 85 -32.62 1.99 -5.51
C TYR A 85 -32.33 2.52 -6.93
N PRO A 86 -31.62 3.65 -7.04
CA PRO A 86 -31.31 4.26 -8.33
C PRO A 86 -30.37 3.37 -9.16
N LEU A 87 -30.24 3.67 -10.45
CA LEU A 87 -29.24 3.03 -11.30
C LEU A 87 -27.82 3.35 -10.83
N GLY A 88 -26.92 2.38 -11.02
CA GLY A 88 -25.52 2.47 -10.65
C GLY A 88 -25.18 1.89 -9.27
N ALA A 89 -26.20 1.38 -8.56
CA ALA A 89 -26.03 0.77 -7.24
C ALA A 89 -25.85 -0.76 -7.29
N TYR A 90 -26.22 -1.39 -8.41
CA TYR A 90 -26.22 -2.85 -8.59
C TYR A 90 -25.35 -3.26 -9.78
N ASN A 91 -24.80 -4.47 -9.75
CA ASN A 91 -23.96 -4.98 -10.84
C ASN A 91 -24.75 -5.07 -12.16
N GLU A 92 -26.02 -5.44 -12.05
CA GLU A 92 -26.98 -5.55 -13.16
C GLU A 92 -27.23 -4.21 -13.85
N ASP A 93 -26.91 -3.08 -13.20
CA ASP A 93 -27.07 -1.75 -13.76
C ASP A 93 -25.96 -1.41 -14.77
N TYR A 94 -24.88 -2.18 -14.83
CA TYR A 94 -23.73 -1.90 -15.69
C TYR A 94 -23.62 -2.88 -16.85
N GLU A 95 -23.17 -2.38 -18.00
CA GLU A 95 -22.80 -3.21 -19.15
C GLU A 95 -21.36 -2.92 -19.57
N TYR A 96 -20.66 -3.96 -20.00
CA TYR A 96 -19.37 -3.82 -20.66
C TYR A 96 -19.57 -3.41 -22.12
N VAL A 97 -18.83 -2.40 -22.56
CA VAL A 97 -18.81 -1.93 -23.93
C VAL A 97 -17.36 -1.99 -24.43
N ALA A 98 -17.10 -2.93 -25.33
CA ALA A 98 -15.77 -3.10 -25.90
C ALA A 98 -15.23 -1.79 -26.50
N ASN A 99 -14.00 -1.43 -26.13
CA ASN A 99 -13.30 -0.22 -26.57
C ASN A 99 -13.94 1.11 -26.14
N LEU A 100 -14.80 1.12 -25.10
CA LEU A 100 -15.30 2.37 -24.51
C LEU A 100 -14.19 3.13 -23.77
N GLY A 101 -13.44 2.41 -22.95
CA GLY A 101 -12.28 2.93 -22.23
C GLY A 101 -11.00 2.19 -22.60
N HIS A 102 -10.10 2.10 -21.63
CA HIS A 102 -8.78 1.47 -21.80
C HIS A 102 -8.77 -0.02 -21.42
N LEU A 103 -9.75 -0.42 -20.61
CA LEU A 103 -9.75 -1.71 -19.92
C LEU A 103 -10.75 -2.68 -20.55
N ASN A 104 -10.48 -3.97 -20.44
CA ASN A 104 -11.37 -5.02 -20.90
C ASN A 104 -12.47 -5.35 -19.88
N GLU A 105 -13.27 -6.39 -20.15
CA GLU A 105 -14.37 -6.85 -19.30
C GLU A 105 -13.92 -7.26 -17.87
N TYR A 106 -12.66 -7.59 -17.66
CA TYR A 106 -12.11 -7.93 -16.34
C TYR A 106 -11.65 -6.69 -15.55
N ASN A 107 -11.80 -5.50 -16.13
CA ASN A 107 -11.24 -4.24 -15.62
C ASN A 107 -9.70 -4.21 -15.61
N GLY A 108 -9.12 -4.85 -16.62
CA GLY A 108 -7.67 -4.90 -16.78
C GLY A 108 -7.25 -4.85 -18.24
N ARG A 109 -5.94 -4.94 -18.47
CA ARG A 109 -5.38 -5.16 -19.81
C ARG A 109 -4.00 -5.77 -19.71
N MET A 110 -3.57 -6.42 -20.80
CA MET A 110 -2.16 -6.75 -20.99
C MET A 110 -1.38 -5.46 -21.25
N CYS A 111 -0.40 -5.16 -20.40
CA CYS A 111 0.47 -4.00 -20.60
C CYS A 111 1.85 -4.14 -19.96
N VAL A 112 2.80 -3.35 -20.45
CA VAL A 112 4.11 -3.14 -19.83
C VAL A 112 3.97 -2.10 -18.73
N THR A 113 4.55 -2.41 -17.57
CA THR A 113 4.59 -1.56 -16.38
C THR A 113 6.03 -1.44 -15.87
N PRO A 114 6.34 -0.49 -14.95
CA PRO A 114 7.68 -0.37 -14.39
C PRO A 114 8.21 -1.66 -13.74
N GLU A 115 7.34 -2.39 -13.03
CA GLU A 115 7.69 -3.66 -12.36
C GLU A 115 7.70 -4.86 -13.31
N TYR A 116 6.94 -4.80 -14.42
CA TYR A 116 6.87 -5.84 -15.44
C TYR A 116 7.27 -5.29 -16.83
N PRO A 117 8.57 -5.05 -17.10
CA PRO A 117 9.05 -4.53 -18.38
C PRO A 117 8.79 -5.45 -19.57
N GLN A 118 8.55 -6.74 -19.32
CA GLN A 118 8.22 -7.75 -20.33
C GLN A 118 6.71 -7.86 -20.59
N GLY A 119 5.89 -7.10 -19.85
CA GLY A 119 4.44 -7.14 -19.92
C GLY A 119 3.82 -8.13 -18.94
N THR A 120 2.64 -7.77 -18.42
CA THR A 120 1.79 -8.62 -17.60
C THR A 120 0.32 -8.26 -17.83
N PHE A 121 -0.61 -9.12 -17.39
CA PHE A 121 -1.98 -8.68 -17.21
C PHE A 121 -2.08 -7.88 -15.91
N ALA A 122 -2.75 -6.74 -15.94
CA ALA A 122 -2.89 -5.86 -14.78
C ALA A 122 -4.32 -5.36 -14.64
N TYR A 123 -4.82 -5.36 -13.42
CA TYR A 123 -6.06 -4.66 -13.05
C TYR A 123 -5.77 -3.24 -12.61
N PHE A 124 -6.74 -2.34 -12.75
CA PHE A 124 -6.58 -0.94 -12.41
C PHE A 124 -7.71 -0.45 -11.50
N SER A 125 -7.37 0.39 -10.54
CA SER A 125 -8.37 1.08 -9.74
C SER A 125 -9.03 2.18 -10.57
N THR A 126 -10.28 1.99 -10.96
CA THR A 126 -10.97 2.92 -11.88
C THR A 126 -11.62 4.08 -11.14
N ARG A 127 -11.43 5.29 -11.67
CA ARG A 127 -12.05 6.51 -11.17
C ARG A 127 -12.39 7.45 -12.31
N ASP A 128 -13.38 8.32 -12.12
CA ASP A 128 -13.79 9.32 -13.09
C ASP A 128 -12.82 10.52 -13.11
N ALA A 129 -13.12 11.49 -13.98
CA ALA A 129 -12.34 12.73 -14.08
C ALA A 129 -12.43 13.61 -12.81
N ALA A 130 -13.44 13.40 -11.94
CA ALA A 130 -13.58 14.07 -10.66
C ALA A 130 -12.86 13.31 -9.52
N GLY A 131 -12.24 12.17 -9.81
CA GLY A 131 -11.55 11.31 -8.85
C GLY A 131 -12.48 10.44 -8.02
N ILE A 132 -13.74 10.30 -8.41
CA ILE A 132 -14.71 9.40 -7.77
C ILE A 132 -14.54 8.00 -8.35
N ALA A 133 -14.55 6.97 -7.50
CA ALA A 133 -14.38 5.60 -7.94
C ALA A 133 -15.49 5.19 -8.92
N GLU A 134 -15.11 4.56 -10.03
CA GLU A 134 -16.02 4.10 -11.09
C GLU A 134 -16.08 2.58 -11.12
N TYR A 135 -17.27 2.02 -11.38
CA TYR A 135 -17.47 0.59 -11.53
C TYR A 135 -16.54 0.00 -12.61
N PRO A 136 -15.88 -1.16 -12.37
CA PRO A 136 -16.04 -2.08 -11.24
C PRO A 136 -15.01 -1.87 -10.11
N TYR A 137 -14.41 -0.68 -10.04
CA TYR A 137 -13.52 -0.18 -8.99
C TYR A 137 -12.13 -0.81 -8.93
N LEU A 138 -11.99 -2.13 -9.06
CA LEU A 138 -10.71 -2.85 -9.05
C LEU A 138 -10.71 -4.01 -10.06
N VAL A 139 -11.47 -5.06 -9.76
CA VAL A 139 -11.61 -6.26 -10.60
C VAL A 139 -13.04 -6.29 -11.12
N GLY A 140 -13.21 -6.67 -12.39
CA GLY A 140 -14.53 -6.86 -13.00
C GLY A 140 -15.34 -7.99 -12.35
N PRO A 141 -16.51 -8.32 -12.92
CA PRO A 141 -17.35 -9.41 -12.43
C PRO A 141 -16.62 -10.77 -12.32
N ASN A 142 -15.57 -10.95 -13.11
CA ASN A 142 -14.73 -12.14 -13.14
C ASN A 142 -13.24 -11.76 -13.11
N TYR A 143 -12.40 -12.72 -12.72
CA TYR A 143 -10.96 -12.63 -12.89
C TYR A 143 -10.57 -13.05 -14.32
N TYR A 144 -9.50 -12.44 -14.85
CA TYR A 144 -8.85 -12.81 -16.11
C TYR A 144 -8.15 -14.17 -16.01
N GLY A 145 -7.39 -14.38 -14.93
CA GLY A 145 -6.60 -15.60 -14.73
C GLY A 145 -7.35 -16.72 -14.03
N VAL A 146 -6.66 -17.84 -13.86
CA VAL A 146 -7.13 -18.95 -13.03
C VAL A 146 -6.86 -18.60 -11.58
N LEU A 147 -7.87 -18.69 -10.72
CA LEU A 147 -7.68 -18.48 -9.29
C LEU A 147 -6.71 -19.51 -8.73
N GLU A 148 -5.76 -19.04 -7.93
CA GLU A 148 -4.91 -19.92 -7.16
C GLU A 148 -5.76 -20.61 -6.09
N THR A 149 -5.80 -21.94 -6.09
CA THR A 149 -6.61 -22.72 -5.13
C THR A 149 -6.26 -22.38 -3.69
N ALA A 150 -5.00 -22.03 -3.43
CA ALA A 150 -4.51 -21.58 -2.13
C ALA A 150 -5.14 -20.24 -1.64
N ASN A 151 -5.73 -19.45 -2.53
CA ASN A 151 -6.46 -18.23 -2.21
C ASN A 151 -7.96 -18.47 -1.96
N THR A 152 -8.44 -19.72 -2.00
CA THR A 152 -9.87 -20.06 -1.89
C THR A 152 -10.15 -21.05 -0.77
N GLY A 153 -11.34 -20.97 -0.16
CA GLY A 153 -11.81 -21.93 0.85
C GLY A 153 -11.44 -21.61 2.31
N MET A 154 -11.94 -22.44 3.25
CA MET A 154 -11.63 -22.34 4.68
C MET A 154 -10.14 -22.65 4.90
N GLY A 155 -9.35 -21.60 5.18
CA GLY A 155 -7.89 -21.68 5.33
C GLY A 155 -7.07 -21.14 4.14
N GLY A 156 -7.73 -20.64 3.09
CA GLY A 156 -7.06 -19.91 2.01
C GLY A 156 -6.52 -18.55 2.46
N GLY A 157 -5.51 -18.03 1.75
CA GLY A 157 -4.90 -16.71 2.03
C GLY A 157 -3.69 -16.73 2.97
N HIS A 158 -3.17 -17.92 3.32
CA HIS A 158 -1.95 -18.08 4.11
C HIS A 158 -0.91 -18.91 3.34
N LEU A 159 -0.39 -18.35 2.25
CA LEU A 159 0.87 -18.85 1.71
C LEU A 159 2.00 -18.24 2.57
N PRO A 160 2.88 -19.06 3.18
CA PRO A 160 4.07 -18.51 3.81
C PRO A 160 4.85 -17.74 2.73
N PRO A 161 5.38 -16.56 3.05
CA PRO A 161 6.19 -15.81 2.10
C PRO A 161 7.30 -16.73 1.56
N PRO A 162 7.58 -16.69 0.24
CA PRO A 162 8.60 -17.55 -0.34
C PRO A 162 9.94 -17.31 0.37
N PRO A 163 10.83 -18.31 0.46
CA PRO A 163 12.13 -18.15 1.13
C PRO A 163 13.01 -17.03 0.54
N SER A 164 12.70 -16.57 -0.68
CA SER A 164 13.33 -15.45 -1.38
C SER A 164 12.62 -14.10 -1.19
N ALA A 165 11.49 -14.06 -0.47
CA ALA A 165 10.84 -12.80 -0.12
C ALA A 165 11.78 -12.01 0.78
N THR A 166 12.11 -10.80 0.35
CA THR A 166 12.84 -9.87 1.21
C THR A 166 11.83 -9.27 2.17
N ASP A 167 11.88 -9.71 3.43
CA ASP A 167 11.07 -9.10 4.48
C ASP A 167 11.61 -7.70 4.74
N TYR A 168 10.91 -6.69 4.21
CA TYR A 168 11.14 -5.29 4.57
C TYR A 168 10.43 -5.00 5.89
N ALA A 169 10.78 -5.77 6.93
CA ALA A 169 10.51 -5.41 8.31
C ALA A 169 11.77 -4.69 8.82
N PRO A 170 11.90 -3.36 8.65
CA PRO A 170 12.92 -2.64 9.38
C PRO A 170 12.73 -2.95 10.86
N PHE A 171 13.82 -3.35 11.52
CA PHE A 171 13.77 -3.71 12.94
C PHE A 171 13.24 -2.54 13.78
N GLU A 172 12.63 -2.83 14.92
CA GLU A 172 11.94 -1.84 15.74
C GLU A 172 12.90 -1.17 16.72
N LEU A 173 12.67 0.12 16.95
CA LEU A 173 13.27 0.92 18.02
C LEU A 173 12.14 1.43 18.91
N GLY A 174 12.25 1.23 20.22
CA GLY A 174 11.29 1.76 21.19
C GLY A 174 11.98 2.36 22.41
N LEU A 175 11.32 3.33 23.05
CA LEU A 175 11.74 3.85 24.36
C LEU A 175 10.69 3.50 25.42
N SER A 176 11.11 2.69 26.39
CA SER A 176 10.31 2.35 27.55
C SER A 176 10.46 3.39 28.67
N GLN A 177 9.34 3.68 29.34
CA GLN A 177 9.25 4.58 30.50
C GLN A 177 9.92 5.93 30.27
N SER A 178 9.35 6.73 29.37
CA SER A 178 9.78 8.08 28.99
C SER A 178 9.53 9.14 30.07
N THR A 179 9.73 8.80 31.35
CA THR A 179 9.51 9.71 32.48
C THR A 179 10.81 10.39 32.90
N THR A 180 10.73 11.71 33.09
CA THR A 180 11.86 12.51 33.57
C THR A 180 12.41 12.01 34.92
N GLY A 181 13.73 11.78 35.01
CA GLY A 181 14.38 11.28 36.23
C GLY A 181 14.17 9.78 36.55
N GLY A 182 13.52 9.03 35.65
CA GLY A 182 13.35 7.57 35.75
C GLY A 182 14.42 6.77 35.01
N ASN A 183 14.39 5.43 35.17
CA ASN A 183 15.23 4.49 34.41
C ASN A 183 14.59 4.23 33.04
N SER A 184 14.69 5.19 32.11
CA SER A 184 14.23 4.97 30.74
C SER A 184 15.16 3.99 30.01
N GLN A 185 14.59 3.09 29.21
CA GLN A 185 15.37 2.10 28.47
C GLN A 185 14.96 2.11 26.99
N LEU A 186 15.95 2.29 26.12
CA LEU A 186 15.82 2.06 24.69
C LEU A 186 15.92 0.57 24.42
N ALA A 187 15.06 0.07 23.55
CA ALA A 187 15.03 -1.32 23.13
C ALA A 187 15.04 -1.39 21.61
N ILE A 188 15.78 -2.38 21.11
CA ILE A 188 15.82 -2.79 19.71
C ILE A 188 15.25 -4.21 19.63
N ALA A 189 14.38 -4.44 18.65
CA ALA A 189 13.83 -5.76 18.36
C ALA A 189 13.90 -6.06 16.86
N GLY A 190 14.34 -7.28 16.50
CA GLY A 190 14.39 -7.73 15.10
C GLY A 190 15.61 -7.27 14.30
N ALA A 191 16.64 -6.69 14.94
CA ALA A 191 17.86 -6.31 14.23
C ALA A 191 18.64 -7.55 13.77
N PRO A 192 19.49 -7.47 12.73
CA PRO A 192 20.41 -8.55 12.37
C PRO A 192 21.20 -9.03 13.60
N SER A 193 21.39 -10.35 13.74
CA SER A 193 21.95 -10.95 14.96
C SER A 193 23.43 -10.61 15.15
N ASN A 194 23.83 -10.34 16.40
CA ASN A 194 25.21 -10.02 16.77
C ASN A 194 25.80 -8.82 16.00
N THR A 195 24.97 -7.80 15.74
CA THR A 195 25.36 -6.61 14.98
C THR A 195 25.39 -5.35 15.82
N THR A 196 26.23 -4.43 15.37
CA THR A 196 26.28 -3.08 15.96
C THR A 196 25.07 -2.30 15.48
N VAL A 197 24.30 -1.75 16.42
CA VAL A 197 23.20 -0.83 16.15
C VAL A 197 23.61 0.56 16.64
N ARG A 198 23.41 1.57 15.79
CA ARG A 198 23.59 2.99 16.12
C ARG A 198 22.25 3.69 16.12
N ILE A 199 21.97 4.44 17.17
CA ILE A 199 20.75 5.23 17.29
C ILE A 199 21.09 6.70 17.11
N ALA A 200 20.31 7.36 16.27
CA ALA A 200 20.32 8.79 16.06
C ALA A 200 19.00 9.38 16.57
N TYR A 201 19.04 10.60 17.11
CA TYR A 201 17.86 11.33 17.53
C TYR A 201 17.91 12.79 17.12
N SER A 202 16.72 13.39 16.97
CA SER A 202 16.51 14.79 16.70
C SER A 202 15.35 15.33 17.54
N LEU A 203 15.44 16.61 17.90
CA LEU A 203 14.35 17.37 18.53
C LEU A 203 13.65 18.30 17.53
N ALA A 204 14.12 18.34 16.28
CA ALA A 204 13.66 19.30 15.27
C ALA A 204 12.51 18.76 14.40
N GLY A 205 12.45 17.44 14.17
CA GLY A 205 11.43 16.84 13.30
C GLY A 205 11.88 15.55 12.61
N MET A 206 11.11 15.16 11.59
CA MET A 206 11.33 13.99 10.74
C MET A 206 11.23 14.35 9.25
N ASP A 207 11.85 15.45 8.82
CA ASP A 207 11.74 15.94 7.43
C ASP A 207 12.56 15.12 6.42
N GLY A 208 13.36 14.18 6.90
CA GLY A 208 14.17 13.29 6.08
C GLY A 208 15.59 13.79 5.85
N ILE A 209 16.58 12.95 6.13
CA ILE A 209 18.00 13.17 5.85
C ILE A 209 18.49 12.03 4.97
N ASN A 210 19.11 12.36 3.84
CA ASN A 210 19.75 11.37 2.99
C ASN A 210 20.95 10.73 3.71
N THR A 211 20.93 9.40 3.81
CA THR A 211 22.03 8.61 4.35
C THR A 211 22.45 7.52 3.35
N PRO A 212 23.63 6.90 3.53
CA PRO A 212 24.03 5.75 2.73
C PRO A 212 23.10 4.53 2.83
N TYR A 213 22.16 4.53 3.79
CA TYR A 213 21.21 3.42 4.05
C TYR A 213 19.77 3.76 3.65
N GLY A 214 19.56 4.88 2.95
CA GLY A 214 18.25 5.43 2.63
C GLY A 214 17.95 6.75 3.35
N VAL A 215 16.71 7.20 3.26
CA VAL A 215 16.26 8.43 3.93
C VAL A 215 15.98 8.14 5.40
N ALA A 216 16.79 8.70 6.29
CA ALA A 216 16.52 8.67 7.73
C ALA A 216 15.46 9.73 8.06
N ALA A 217 14.37 9.35 8.71
CA ALA A 217 13.28 10.24 9.11
C ALA A 217 13.66 11.07 10.34
N LEU A 218 14.63 11.97 10.17
CA LEU A 218 15.13 12.90 11.19
C LEU A 218 15.37 14.27 10.53
N SER A 219 15.28 15.35 11.31
CA SER A 219 15.69 16.70 10.88
C SER A 219 16.98 17.14 11.59
N MET A 220 17.81 17.95 10.94
CA MET A 220 19.00 18.51 11.59
C MET A 220 18.59 19.52 12.68
N PRO A 221 19.31 19.63 13.81
CA PRO A 221 20.51 18.88 14.18
C PRO A 221 20.21 17.46 14.67
N VAL A 222 21.06 16.51 14.29
CA VAL A 222 20.99 15.11 14.74
C VAL A 222 22.10 14.84 15.75
N ALA A 223 21.73 14.16 16.84
CA ALA A 223 22.66 13.65 17.84
C ALA A 223 22.70 12.13 17.83
N LEU A 224 23.85 11.56 18.18
CA LEU A 224 24.07 10.12 18.22
C LEU A 224 24.16 9.63 19.66
N LEU A 225 23.49 8.50 19.94
CA LEU A 225 23.66 7.78 21.19
C LEU A 225 24.83 6.78 21.09
N PRO A 226 25.34 6.30 22.24
CA PRO A 226 26.31 5.22 22.25
C PRO A 226 25.81 4.01 21.44
N PRO A 227 26.71 3.31 20.71
CA PRO A 227 26.32 2.12 19.97
C PRO A 227 25.97 0.98 20.93
N MET A 228 25.08 0.11 20.47
CA MET A 228 24.65 -1.10 21.17
C MET A 228 24.88 -2.34 20.29
N GLN A 229 24.94 -3.52 20.90
CA GLN A 229 25.11 -4.79 20.19
C GLN A 229 23.83 -5.61 20.33
N SER A 230 23.23 -6.00 19.19
CA SER A 230 22.14 -6.97 19.18
C SER A 230 22.65 -8.35 19.61
N ASN A 231 21.82 -9.11 20.32
CA ASN A 231 22.11 -10.49 20.68
C ASN A 231 21.79 -11.45 19.51
N ALA A 232 21.91 -12.75 19.74
CA ALA A 232 21.59 -13.78 18.75
C ALA A 232 20.12 -13.76 18.27
N GLN A 233 19.22 -13.15 19.05
CA GLN A 233 17.79 -13.01 18.75
C GLN A 233 17.46 -11.63 18.15
N GLY A 234 18.46 -10.81 17.82
CA GLY A 234 18.25 -9.48 17.25
C GLY A 234 17.77 -8.43 18.25
N MET A 235 17.86 -8.72 19.55
CA MET A 235 17.43 -7.83 20.63
C MET A 235 18.61 -7.07 21.23
N ALA A 236 18.42 -5.81 21.57
CA ALA A 236 19.37 -5.06 22.39
C ALA A 236 18.67 -4.01 23.24
N THR A 237 19.24 -3.71 24.40
CA THR A 237 18.70 -2.67 25.29
C THR A 237 19.81 -1.75 25.78
N MET A 238 19.45 -0.49 26.00
CA MET A 238 20.35 0.53 26.56
C MET A 238 19.59 1.41 27.53
N SER A 239 20.10 1.55 28.75
CA SER A 239 19.58 2.53 29.69
C SER A 239 19.95 3.94 29.24
N VAL A 240 18.97 4.84 29.22
CA VAL A 240 19.15 6.25 28.89
C VAL A 240 18.59 7.12 30.00
N ASN A 241 19.38 8.11 30.40
CA ASN A 241 18.97 9.07 31.43
C ASN A 241 18.33 10.28 30.77
N ILE A 242 17.03 10.49 31.02
CA ILE A 242 16.30 11.65 30.51
C ILE A 242 16.38 12.78 31.53
N THR A 243 16.99 13.90 31.13
CA THR A 243 17.17 15.06 32.00
C THR A 243 15.82 15.64 32.43
N PRO A 244 15.65 16.08 33.70
CA PRO A 244 14.37 16.58 34.21
C PRO A 244 13.73 17.73 33.42
N ASN A 245 14.52 18.51 32.68
CA ASN A 245 14.05 19.67 31.91
C ASN A 245 13.50 19.31 30.52
N LEU A 246 13.28 18.03 30.22
CA LEU A 246 12.80 17.55 28.91
C LEU A 246 11.33 17.10 28.91
N SER A 247 10.60 17.25 30.02
CA SER A 247 9.16 16.95 30.05
C SER A 247 8.42 17.79 28.99
N GLY A 248 7.55 17.14 28.21
CA GLY A 248 6.82 17.73 27.08
C GLY A 248 7.60 17.85 25.77
N VAL A 249 8.89 17.51 25.75
CA VAL A 249 9.69 17.51 24.52
C VAL A 249 9.43 16.23 23.72
N THR A 250 9.14 16.38 22.43
CA THR A 250 9.10 15.26 21.49
C THR A 250 10.49 14.96 20.96
N VAL A 251 10.91 13.71 21.10
CA VAL A 251 12.16 13.17 20.56
C VAL A 251 11.81 12.27 19.39
N TYR A 252 12.44 12.51 18.25
CA TYR A 252 12.38 11.67 17.06
C TYR A 252 13.66 10.85 16.99
N MET A 253 13.55 9.54 16.80
CA MET A 253 14.67 8.62 16.85
C MET A 253 14.61 7.65 15.69
N GLN A 254 15.76 7.24 15.19
CA GLN A 254 15.88 6.14 14.25
C GLN A 254 17.22 5.45 14.43
N ALA A 255 17.25 4.14 14.23
CA ALA A 255 18.44 3.33 14.35
C ALA A 255 18.92 2.83 12.99
N VAL A 256 20.19 2.44 12.94
CA VAL A 256 20.79 1.72 11.82
C VAL A 256 21.58 0.52 12.34
N SER A 257 21.36 -0.67 11.77
CA SER A 257 22.19 -1.86 12.02
C SER A 257 23.38 -1.88 11.06
N ASN A 258 24.52 -2.45 11.47
CA ASN A 258 25.75 -2.51 10.67
C ASN A 258 26.18 -1.16 10.05
N PRO A 259 26.28 -0.09 10.83
CA PRO A 259 26.74 1.19 10.32
C PRO A 259 28.14 1.06 9.70
N GLY A 260 28.31 1.57 8.49
CA GLY A 260 29.54 1.51 7.69
C GLY A 260 29.59 0.35 6.70
N SER A 261 28.58 -0.51 6.68
CA SER A 261 28.45 -1.63 5.75
C SER A 261 27.44 -1.34 4.63
N ALA A 262 27.65 -1.94 3.46
CA ALA A 262 26.65 -2.00 2.40
C ALA A 262 25.38 -2.80 2.81
N THR A 263 25.46 -3.55 3.92
CA THR A 263 24.33 -4.28 4.53
C THR A 263 23.65 -3.50 5.65
N GLY A 264 23.92 -2.20 5.77
CA GLY A 264 23.28 -1.36 6.77
C GLY A 264 21.79 -1.17 6.48
N MET A 265 20.96 -1.27 7.52
CA MET A 265 19.51 -1.21 7.41
C MET A 265 18.96 -0.23 8.46
N LEU A 266 18.02 0.62 8.06
CA LEU A 266 17.34 1.55 8.97
C LEU A 266 16.23 0.84 9.75
N SER A 267 16.01 1.25 10.99
CA SER A 267 14.84 0.86 11.79
C SER A 267 13.58 1.62 11.33
N LEU A 268 12.41 1.22 11.84
CA LEU A 268 11.26 2.13 11.86
C LEU A 268 11.63 3.41 12.63
N PRO A 269 11.14 4.59 12.20
CA PRO A 269 11.29 5.80 12.98
C PRO A 269 10.40 5.72 14.21
N GLU A 270 10.93 6.22 15.32
CA GLU A 270 10.27 6.22 16.62
C GLU A 270 10.06 7.65 17.10
N ARG A 271 8.85 7.95 17.54
CA ARG A 271 8.45 9.28 18.03
C ARG A 271 7.95 9.15 19.46
N VAL A 272 8.63 9.82 20.39
CA VAL A 272 8.29 9.73 21.80
C VAL A 272 8.21 11.11 22.41
N THR A 273 7.11 11.39 23.11
CA THR A 273 7.00 12.59 23.94
C THR A 273 7.36 12.23 25.36
N ILE A 274 8.35 12.94 25.91
CA ILE A 274 8.79 12.71 27.29
C ILE A 274 7.70 13.22 28.25
N LEU A 275 7.36 12.38 29.23
CA LEU A 275 6.40 12.65 30.28
C LEU A 275 7.11 13.27 31.52
#